data_AF-A0A920WL58-F1
#
_entry.id   AF-A0A920WL58-F1
#
_cell.length_a   1.000
_cell.length_b   1.000
_cell.length_c   1.000
_cell.angle_alpha   90.00
_cell.angle_beta   90.00
_cell.angle_gamma   90.00
#
_symmetry.space_group_name_H-M   'P 1'
#
loop_
_entity.id
_entity.type
_entity.pdbx_description
1 polymer ?
#
loop_
_entity_poly.entity_id
_entity_poly.type
_entity_poly.pdbx_seq_one_letter_code
_entity_poly.pdbx_strand_id
1 'polypeptide(L)'
;MTDRLYLRDADLRSFEATVVAVDGDRVELDRTAFYATSGGQPHDTGHLVWTTGATAVLDVRTVDERVLHTLAGPVPEVGTTVTGEVDNERRRHMMRTHTAMHVLCGVMWKHWKRVVTGGNMDALSGRMDFEVDQLPDGFGAEVEALCNTEIAADRPIEVSFLPRGEAVLDRELIRTKVNLVPESVDEIRVVDIVGLDKQADGGTHVSSTGQVGRLEVVKTESKGKGFKRIRFVLHDS
;
A
#
# COMPACT_ATOMS: atom_id res chain seq x y z
N MET A 1 -18.31 -7.53 9.88
CA MET A 1 -17.29 -6.78 9.13
C MET A 1 -16.00 -6.90 9.91
N THR A 2 -14.91 -7.32 9.26
CA THR A 2 -13.59 -7.44 9.88
C THR A 2 -13.01 -6.06 10.20
N ASP A 3 -12.56 -5.84 11.45
CA ASP A 3 -11.80 -4.64 11.83
C ASP A 3 -10.36 -4.71 11.28
N ARG A 4 -10.01 -3.75 10.42
CA ARG A 4 -8.73 -3.73 9.68
C ARG A 4 -7.72 -2.87 10.44
N LEU A 5 -7.01 -3.51 11.38
CA LEU A 5 -6.11 -2.85 12.34
C LEU A 5 -5.00 -2.04 11.65
N TYR A 6 -4.50 -2.55 10.52
CA TYR A 6 -3.41 -1.93 9.74
C TYR A 6 -3.75 -0.54 9.18
N LEU A 7 -5.04 -0.16 9.11
CA LEU A 7 -5.44 1.17 8.64
C LEU A 7 -5.02 2.27 9.63
N ARG A 8 -5.04 1.96 10.93
CA ARG A 8 -4.67 2.90 12.01
C ARG A 8 -3.23 2.70 12.49
N ASP A 9 -2.76 1.46 12.51
CA ASP A 9 -1.40 1.12 12.91
C ASP A 9 -0.77 0.18 11.88
N ALA A 10 -0.05 0.77 10.92
CA ALA A 10 0.63 0.03 9.88
C ALA A 10 1.84 -0.76 10.41
N ASP A 11 2.32 -0.47 11.62
CA ASP A 11 3.46 -1.12 12.30
C ASP A 11 3.06 -2.30 13.18
N LEU A 12 1.76 -2.50 13.43
CA LEU A 12 1.26 -3.69 14.10
C LEU A 12 1.66 -4.97 13.34
N ARG A 13 2.38 -5.87 14.02
CA ARG A 13 2.83 -7.17 13.47
C ARG A 13 2.22 -8.37 14.16
N SER A 14 1.79 -8.22 15.40
CA SER A 14 1.15 -9.30 16.18
C SER A 14 -0.17 -8.79 16.74
N PHE A 15 -1.21 -9.61 16.66
CA PHE A 15 -2.54 -9.27 17.16
C PHE A 15 -3.31 -10.54 17.52
N GLU A 16 -4.16 -10.47 18.53
CA GLU A 16 -5.15 -11.53 18.79
C GLU A 16 -6.42 -11.30 17.99
N ALA A 17 -7.08 -12.36 17.52
CA ALA A 17 -8.36 -12.30 16.83
C ALA A 17 -9.18 -13.58 17.08
N THR A 18 -10.46 -13.55 16.73
CA THR A 18 -11.36 -14.70 16.78
C THR A 18 -11.74 -15.12 15.38
N VAL A 19 -11.71 -16.43 15.09
CA VAL A 19 -12.21 -16.99 13.83
C VAL A 19 -13.73 -16.87 13.80
N VAL A 20 -14.28 -16.11 12.87
CA VAL A 20 -15.74 -15.89 12.76
C VAL A 20 -16.40 -16.73 11.68
N ALA A 21 -15.63 -17.19 10.69
CA ALA A 21 -16.11 -18.10 9.66
C ALA A 21 -14.94 -18.90 9.06
N VAL A 22 -15.29 -20.09 8.57
CA VAL A 22 -14.38 -20.99 7.84
C VAL A 22 -15.01 -21.31 6.48
N ASP A 23 -14.22 -21.26 5.42
CA ASP A 23 -14.60 -21.62 4.05
C ASP A 23 -13.46 -22.43 3.40
N GLY A 24 -13.54 -23.76 3.48
CA GLY A 24 -12.49 -24.64 3.00
C GLY A 24 -11.15 -24.40 3.71
N ASP A 25 -10.15 -23.94 2.98
CA ASP A 25 -8.81 -23.58 3.46
C ASP A 25 -8.70 -22.10 3.91
N ARG A 26 -9.82 -21.38 3.96
CA ARG A 26 -9.87 -19.95 4.31
C ARG A 26 -10.56 -19.68 5.62
N VAL A 27 -10.08 -18.65 6.32
CA VAL A 27 -10.73 -18.12 7.52
C VAL A 27 -11.03 -16.63 7.41
N GLU A 28 -12.18 -16.24 7.94
CA GLU A 28 -12.49 -14.86 8.27
C GLU A 28 -12.23 -14.64 9.76
N LEU A 29 -11.57 -13.52 10.07
CA LEU A 29 -11.32 -13.08 11.43
C LEU A 29 -12.20 -11.87 11.76
N ASP A 30 -12.56 -11.70 13.03
CA ASP A 30 -13.25 -10.50 13.53
C ASP A 30 -12.42 -9.23 13.35
N ARG A 31 -11.08 -9.35 13.44
CA ARG A 31 -10.12 -8.28 13.18
C ARG A 31 -8.82 -8.83 12.61
N THR A 32 -8.09 -8.03 11.85
CA THR A 32 -6.82 -8.45 11.25
C THR A 32 -5.82 -7.32 11.06
N ALA A 33 -4.55 -7.58 11.35
CA ALA A 33 -3.45 -6.72 10.93
C ALA A 33 -2.89 -7.13 9.56
N PHE A 34 -3.25 -8.28 8.97
CA PHE A 34 -2.81 -8.64 7.62
C PHE A 34 -3.47 -7.74 6.57
N TYR A 35 -2.66 -7.11 5.72
CA TYR A 35 -3.14 -6.37 4.57
C TYR A 35 -3.66 -7.33 3.51
N ALA A 36 -4.91 -7.11 3.07
CA ALA A 36 -5.49 -7.82 1.94
C ALA A 36 -5.07 -7.15 0.62
N THR A 37 -4.79 -7.96 -0.42
CA THR A 37 -4.36 -7.41 -1.72
C THR A 37 -5.36 -6.39 -2.25
N SER A 38 -4.92 -5.15 -2.41
CA SER A 38 -5.75 -4.02 -2.85
C SER A 38 -4.84 -2.87 -3.32
N GLY A 39 -5.37 -1.97 -4.15
CA GLY A 39 -4.65 -0.75 -4.58
C GLY A 39 -3.34 -0.98 -5.34
N GLY A 40 -3.07 -2.22 -5.80
CA GLY A 40 -1.79 -2.60 -6.40
C GLY A 40 -0.71 -3.08 -5.41
N GLN A 41 -0.96 -2.95 -4.11
CA GLN A 41 -0.12 -3.55 -3.06
C GLN A 41 -0.51 -5.04 -2.88
N PRO A 42 0.43 -5.98 -2.98
CA PRO A 42 0.20 -7.39 -2.64
C PRO A 42 -0.15 -7.59 -1.16
N HIS A 43 -0.85 -8.67 -0.86
CA HIS A 43 -1.15 -9.08 0.51
C HIS A 43 0.10 -9.33 1.35
N ASP A 44 -0.09 -9.27 2.67
CA ASP A 44 0.86 -9.81 3.62
C ASP A 44 0.79 -11.32 3.73
N THR A 45 1.92 -11.90 4.12
CA THR A 45 2.07 -13.29 4.55
C THR A 45 2.40 -13.33 6.03
N GLY A 46 2.41 -14.52 6.62
CA GLY A 46 2.77 -14.72 8.02
C GLY A 46 2.15 -15.98 8.57
N HIS A 47 1.75 -15.97 9.84
CA HIS A 47 1.21 -17.15 10.52
C HIS A 47 -0.03 -16.82 11.35
N LEU A 48 -0.92 -17.80 11.49
CA LEU A 48 -1.90 -17.86 12.57
C LEU A 48 -1.46 -18.95 13.55
N VAL A 49 -1.45 -18.61 14.83
CA VAL A 49 -1.07 -19.50 15.94
C VAL A 49 -2.22 -19.59 16.93
N TRP A 50 -2.55 -20.78 17.39
CA TRP A 50 -3.55 -21.02 18.43
C TRP A 50 -3.10 -22.17 19.34
N THR A 51 -3.86 -22.47 20.39
CA THR A 51 -3.47 -23.42 21.45
C THR A 51 -3.05 -24.79 20.93
N THR A 52 -3.63 -25.27 19.83
CA THR A 52 -3.42 -26.63 19.30
C THR A 52 -2.65 -26.67 17.99
N GLY A 53 -2.22 -25.53 17.44
CA GLY A 53 -1.56 -25.53 16.15
C GLY A 53 -1.11 -24.16 15.65
N ALA A 54 -0.41 -24.18 14.53
CA ALA A 54 -0.05 -23.00 13.77
C ALA A 54 -0.10 -23.33 12.28
N THR A 55 -0.33 -22.32 11.45
CA THR A 55 -0.35 -22.47 9.99
C THR A 55 0.08 -21.18 9.31
N ALA A 56 0.70 -21.30 8.15
CA ALA A 56 1.09 -20.14 7.35
C ALA A 56 -0.12 -19.53 6.63
N VAL A 57 -0.18 -18.20 6.58
CA VAL A 57 -1.11 -17.43 5.76
C VAL A 57 -0.46 -17.20 4.39
N LEU A 58 -1.07 -17.76 3.34
CA LEU A 58 -0.55 -17.76 1.98
C LEU A 58 -1.09 -16.64 1.09
N ASP A 59 -2.32 -16.19 1.33
CA ASP A 59 -2.99 -15.13 0.56
C ASP A 59 -4.06 -14.49 1.43
N VAL A 60 -4.24 -13.17 1.27
CA VAL A 60 -5.30 -12.41 1.96
C VAL A 60 -6.06 -11.56 0.95
N ARG A 61 -7.38 -11.75 0.89
CA ARG A 61 -8.26 -11.12 -0.11
C ARG A 61 -9.54 -10.61 0.52
N THR A 62 -10.06 -9.53 -0.06
CA THR A 62 -11.45 -9.13 0.19
C THR A 62 -12.34 -9.80 -0.85
N VAL A 63 -13.31 -10.61 -0.41
CA VAL A 63 -14.33 -11.26 -1.26
C VAL A 63 -15.68 -10.95 -0.63
N ASP A 64 -16.60 -10.36 -1.39
CA ASP A 64 -17.94 -9.97 -0.89
C ASP A 64 -17.86 -9.18 0.44
N GLU A 65 -16.96 -8.19 0.49
CA GLU A 65 -16.66 -7.35 1.67
C GLU A 65 -16.03 -8.06 2.88
N ARG A 66 -15.78 -9.37 2.79
CA ARG A 66 -15.16 -10.18 3.85
C ARG A 66 -13.66 -10.32 3.62
N VAL A 67 -12.86 -10.21 4.68
CA VAL A 67 -11.41 -10.41 4.60
C VAL A 67 -11.08 -11.87 4.89
N LEU A 68 -10.70 -12.60 3.85
CA LEU A 68 -10.41 -14.03 3.90
C LEU A 68 -8.90 -14.27 3.88
N HIS A 69 -8.43 -15.15 4.76
CA HIS A 69 -7.03 -15.57 4.89
C HIS A 69 -6.93 -17.03 4.43
N THR A 70 -6.22 -17.29 3.33
CA THR A 70 -5.96 -18.65 2.83
C THR A 70 -4.81 -19.27 3.60
N LEU A 71 -5.02 -20.46 4.16
CA LEU A 71 -4.09 -21.13 5.07
C LEU A 71 -3.39 -22.31 4.38
N ALA A 72 -2.11 -22.53 4.69
CA ALA A 72 -1.31 -23.61 4.08
C ALA A 72 -1.59 -25.03 4.63
N GLY A 73 -2.39 -25.12 5.69
CA GLY A 73 -2.42 -26.28 6.56
C GLY A 73 -3.67 -26.32 7.44
N PRO A 74 -3.57 -26.79 8.69
CA PRO A 74 -4.72 -26.91 9.58
C PRO A 74 -5.51 -25.61 9.69
N VAL A 75 -6.84 -25.73 9.68
CA VAL A 75 -7.76 -24.60 9.80
C VAL A 75 -8.37 -24.60 11.20
N PRO A 76 -8.24 -23.52 11.98
CA PRO A 76 -8.88 -23.41 13.28
C PRO A 76 -10.41 -23.37 13.16
N GLU A 77 -11.11 -23.91 14.16
CA GLU A 77 -12.58 -23.91 14.18
C GLU A 77 -13.12 -22.49 14.44
N VAL A 78 -14.36 -22.24 13.99
CA VAL A 78 -15.08 -20.99 14.33
C VAL A 78 -15.17 -20.85 15.85
N GLY A 79 -14.88 -19.65 16.35
CA GLY A 79 -14.79 -19.33 17.78
C GLY A 79 -13.39 -19.50 18.38
N THR A 80 -12.43 -20.07 17.63
CA THR A 80 -11.05 -20.20 18.10
C THR A 80 -10.37 -18.83 18.17
N THR A 81 -9.73 -18.54 19.30
CA THR A 81 -8.81 -17.41 19.43
C THR A 81 -7.46 -17.75 18.79
N VAL A 82 -7.02 -16.89 17.88
CA VAL A 82 -5.74 -17.00 17.18
C VAL A 82 -4.88 -15.77 17.47
N THR A 83 -3.57 -15.94 17.52
CA THR A 83 -2.58 -14.86 17.37
C THR A 83 -2.16 -14.83 15.91
N GLY A 84 -2.41 -13.71 15.24
CA GLY A 84 -1.90 -13.44 13.91
C GLY A 84 -0.53 -12.77 13.98
N GLU A 85 0.42 -13.31 13.24
CA GLU A 85 1.80 -12.82 13.15
C GLU A 85 2.12 -12.49 11.69
N VAL A 86 2.19 -11.20 11.37
CA VAL A 86 2.54 -10.69 10.04
C VAL A 86 4.04 -10.82 9.81
N ASP A 87 4.44 -11.29 8.63
CA ASP A 87 5.83 -11.26 8.17
C ASP A 87 6.36 -9.82 8.16
N ASN A 88 7.21 -9.53 9.15
CA ASN A 88 7.73 -8.19 9.38
C ASN A 88 8.61 -7.70 8.23
N GLU A 89 9.44 -8.56 7.66
CA GLU A 89 10.35 -8.17 6.59
C GLU A 89 9.55 -7.83 5.33
N ARG A 90 8.66 -8.72 4.91
CA ARG A 90 7.77 -8.48 3.77
C ARG A 90 6.96 -7.20 3.96
N ARG A 91 6.33 -7.02 5.12
CA ARG A 91 5.51 -5.84 5.42
C ARG A 91 6.32 -4.54 5.32
N ARG A 92 7.52 -4.50 5.90
CA ARG A 92 8.41 -3.32 5.82
C ARG A 92 8.82 -3.03 4.39
N HIS A 93 9.16 -4.05 3.61
CA HIS A 93 9.49 -3.88 2.19
C HIS A 93 8.32 -3.36 1.36
N MET A 94 7.10 -3.84 1.62
CA MET A 94 5.90 -3.29 0.99
C MET A 94 5.66 -1.84 1.39
N MET A 95 5.73 -1.49 2.68
CA MET A 95 5.55 -0.11 3.15
C MET A 95 6.55 0.87 2.52
N ARG A 96 7.82 0.45 2.39
CA ARG A 96 8.87 1.22 1.70
C ARG A 96 8.51 1.45 0.23
N THR A 97 8.17 0.40 -0.50
CA THR A 97 7.81 0.50 -1.92
C THR A 97 6.57 1.37 -2.11
N HIS A 98 5.54 1.22 -1.28
CA HIS A 98 4.31 1.99 -1.43
C HIS A 98 4.55 3.48 -1.18
N THR A 99 5.34 3.80 -0.16
CA THR A 99 5.75 5.19 0.11
C THR A 99 6.59 5.76 -1.02
N ALA A 100 7.49 4.98 -1.61
CA ALA A 100 8.24 5.38 -2.79
C ALA A 100 7.35 5.70 -4.00
N MET A 101 6.23 4.99 -4.16
CA MET A 101 5.23 5.30 -5.20
C MET A 101 4.56 6.67 -4.97
N HIS A 102 4.26 7.02 -3.72
CA HIS A 102 3.74 8.34 -3.35
C HIS A 102 4.77 9.44 -3.59
N VAL A 103 6.04 9.22 -3.19
CA VAL A 103 7.14 10.14 -3.49
C VAL A 103 7.23 10.39 -5.00
N LEU A 104 7.18 9.33 -5.82
CA LEU A 104 7.20 9.45 -7.26
C LEU A 104 5.97 10.20 -7.81
N CYS A 105 4.77 9.99 -7.25
CA CYS A 105 3.58 10.79 -7.60
C CYS A 105 3.77 12.27 -7.30
N GLY A 106 4.26 12.60 -6.10
CA GLY A 106 4.52 13.96 -5.67
C GLY A 106 5.54 14.66 -6.56
N VAL A 107 6.67 14.00 -6.86
CA VAL A 107 7.70 14.51 -7.78
C VAL A 107 7.13 14.75 -9.18
N MET A 108 6.41 13.77 -9.73
CA MET A 108 5.80 13.87 -11.06
C MET A 108 4.79 15.02 -11.16
N TRP A 109 4.00 15.23 -10.11
CA TRP A 109 3.06 16.35 -10.04
C TRP A 109 3.77 17.70 -9.84
N LYS A 110 4.74 17.77 -8.93
CA LYS A 110 5.45 19.01 -8.59
C LYS A 110 6.18 19.58 -9.80
N HIS A 111 6.91 18.74 -10.53
CA HIS A 111 7.78 19.16 -11.63
C HIS A 111 7.11 19.16 -13.01
N TRP A 112 6.22 18.20 -13.29
CA TRP A 112 5.63 18.05 -14.63
C TRP A 112 4.10 18.10 -14.67
N LYS A 113 3.44 18.26 -13.52
CA LYS A 113 1.97 18.26 -13.40
C LYS A 113 1.32 17.01 -14.01
N ARG A 114 1.98 15.86 -13.90
CA ARG A 114 1.49 14.58 -14.43
C ARG A 114 0.96 13.70 -13.31
N VAL A 115 -0.22 13.13 -13.56
CA VAL A 115 -0.92 12.25 -12.62
C VAL A 115 -0.64 10.81 -13.00
N VAL A 116 -0.51 9.94 -12.00
CA VAL A 116 -0.40 8.50 -12.21
C VAL A 116 -1.67 7.96 -12.86
N THR A 117 -1.53 7.08 -13.85
CA THR A 117 -2.65 6.44 -14.56
C THR A 117 -2.74 4.95 -14.29
N GLY A 118 -1.69 4.35 -13.72
CA GLY A 118 -1.69 2.99 -13.22
C GLY A 118 -0.39 2.66 -12.53
N GLY A 119 -0.40 1.63 -11.69
CA GLY A 119 0.78 1.19 -10.98
C GLY A 119 0.63 -0.25 -10.51
N ASN A 120 1.75 -0.86 -10.15
CA ASN A 120 1.76 -2.10 -9.39
C ASN A 120 3.10 -2.19 -8.65
N MET A 121 3.12 -2.94 -7.56
CA MET A 121 4.32 -3.10 -6.74
C MET A 121 4.51 -4.54 -6.27
N ASP A 122 5.74 -4.79 -5.83
CA ASP A 122 6.16 -5.93 -5.03
C ASP A 122 7.13 -5.42 -3.93
N ALA A 123 7.61 -6.32 -3.08
CA ALA A 123 8.63 -6.00 -2.10
C ALA A 123 9.86 -5.38 -2.80
N LEU A 124 10.22 -4.16 -2.39
CA LEU A 124 11.34 -3.37 -2.90
C LEU A 124 11.34 -3.06 -4.41
N SER A 125 10.22 -3.22 -5.13
CA SER A 125 10.15 -2.85 -6.55
C SER A 125 8.76 -2.41 -6.98
N GLY A 126 8.71 -1.48 -7.92
CA GLY A 126 7.44 -0.93 -8.39
C GLY A 126 7.49 -0.48 -9.83
N ARG A 127 6.30 -0.29 -10.39
CA ARG A 127 6.12 0.40 -11.67
C ARG A 127 4.97 1.38 -11.58
N MET A 128 5.15 2.53 -12.22
CA MET A 128 4.12 3.57 -12.31
C MET A 128 4.03 4.10 -13.73
N ASP A 129 2.80 4.29 -14.18
CA ASP A 129 2.44 4.75 -15.52
C ASP A 129 1.97 6.20 -15.43
N PHE A 130 2.49 7.04 -16.32
CA PHE A 130 2.19 8.48 -16.39
C PHE A 130 1.88 8.89 -17.82
N GLU A 131 1.04 9.91 -17.97
CA GLU A 131 0.83 10.60 -19.24
C GLU A 131 1.98 11.58 -19.51
N VAL A 132 2.94 11.17 -20.34
CA VAL A 132 4.12 11.94 -20.71
C VAL A 132 4.31 11.81 -22.22
N ASP A 133 4.12 12.94 -22.92
CA ASP A 133 4.14 13.01 -24.39
C ASP A 133 5.53 12.71 -24.97
N GLN A 134 6.57 13.34 -24.42
CA GLN A 134 7.97 13.10 -24.75
C GLN A 134 8.80 13.01 -23.47
N LEU A 135 9.73 12.05 -23.41
CA LEU A 135 10.74 11.98 -22.36
C LEU A 135 11.92 12.85 -22.81
N PRO A 136 12.26 13.92 -22.07
CA PRO A 136 13.55 14.56 -22.25
C PRO A 136 14.69 13.54 -22.08
N ASP A 137 15.80 13.77 -22.76
CA ASP A 137 17.02 13.01 -22.48
C ASP A 137 17.38 13.15 -21.00
N GLY A 138 17.70 12.02 -20.35
CA GLY A 138 18.01 12.00 -18.91
C GLY A 138 16.79 12.03 -17.98
N PHE A 139 15.55 12.00 -18.48
CA PHE A 139 14.35 12.06 -17.64
C PHE A 139 14.34 11.04 -16.50
N GLY A 140 14.73 9.79 -16.75
CA GLY A 140 14.78 8.76 -15.71
C GLY A 140 15.76 9.11 -14.57
N ALA A 141 16.94 9.62 -14.93
CA ALA A 141 17.95 10.04 -13.96
C ALA A 141 17.53 11.31 -13.19
N GLU A 142 16.85 12.24 -13.85
CA GLU A 142 16.28 13.42 -13.20
C GLU A 142 15.19 13.05 -12.18
N VAL A 143 14.26 12.16 -12.57
CA VAL A 143 13.23 11.64 -11.67
C VAL A 143 13.86 10.92 -10.48
N GLU A 144 14.86 10.06 -10.71
CA GLU A 144 15.58 9.38 -9.65
C GLU A 144 16.21 10.37 -8.65
N ALA A 145 16.93 11.38 -9.15
CA ALA A 145 17.59 12.38 -8.30
C ALA A 145 16.58 13.19 -7.47
N LEU A 146 15.46 13.59 -8.08
CA LEU A 146 14.40 14.32 -7.39
C LEU A 146 13.70 13.46 -6.34
N CYS A 147 13.38 12.21 -6.64
CA CYS A 147 12.81 11.27 -5.67
C CYS A 147 13.75 11.06 -4.48
N ASN A 148 15.04 10.83 -4.72
CA ASN A 148 16.01 10.65 -3.64
C ASN A 148 16.22 11.94 -2.83
N THR A 149 16.05 13.13 -3.43
CA THR A 149 16.04 14.40 -2.70
C THR A 149 14.87 14.48 -1.72
N GLU A 150 13.66 14.10 -2.16
CA GLU A 150 12.48 14.09 -1.29
C GLU A 150 12.51 12.96 -0.24
N ILE A 151 13.20 11.85 -0.53
CA ILE A 151 13.49 10.79 0.46
C ILE A 151 14.47 11.30 1.52
N ALA A 152 15.58 11.91 1.11
CA ALA A 152 16.58 12.46 2.02
C ALA A 152 16.06 13.61 2.89
N ALA A 153 14.98 14.28 2.46
CA ALA A 153 14.30 15.32 3.24
C ALA A 153 13.57 14.78 4.48
N ASP A 154 13.43 13.46 4.62
CA ASP A 154 12.82 12.77 5.76
C ASP A 154 11.47 13.38 6.20
N ARG A 155 10.58 13.59 5.22
CA ARG A 155 9.27 14.20 5.45
C ARG A 155 8.41 13.27 6.29
N PRO A 156 7.67 13.79 7.28
CA PRO A 156 6.71 12.97 8.02
C PRO A 156 5.57 12.53 7.11
N ILE A 157 5.04 11.34 7.41
CA ILE A 157 3.88 10.76 6.73
C ILE A 157 2.74 10.71 7.74
N GLU A 158 1.70 11.50 7.48
CA GLU A 158 0.54 11.62 8.35
C GLU A 158 -0.63 10.81 7.80
N VAL A 159 -1.31 10.11 8.71
CA VAL A 159 -2.53 9.36 8.39
C VAL A 159 -3.70 10.03 9.08
N SER A 160 -4.72 10.36 8.30
CA SER A 160 -5.98 10.92 8.81
C SER A 160 -7.17 10.23 8.17
N PHE A 161 -8.33 10.49 8.74
CA PHE A 161 -9.60 9.92 8.32
C PHE A 161 -10.58 11.07 8.14
N LEU A 162 -11.11 11.22 6.92
CA LEU A 162 -12.02 12.30 6.58
C LEU A 162 -13.39 11.75 6.22
N PRO A 163 -14.50 12.41 6.62
CA PRO A 163 -15.80 12.08 6.06
C PRO A 163 -15.77 12.17 4.53
N ARG A 164 -16.39 11.21 3.84
CA ARG A 164 -16.41 11.19 2.36
C ARG A 164 -16.84 12.53 1.76
N GLY A 165 -17.89 13.15 2.33
CA GLY A 165 -18.42 14.43 1.87
C GLY A 165 -17.38 15.56 1.89
N GLU A 166 -16.41 15.52 2.80
CA GLU A 166 -15.29 16.47 2.86
C GLU A 166 -14.17 16.06 1.91
N ALA A 167 -13.82 14.76 1.89
CA ALA A 167 -12.74 14.24 1.06
C ALA A 167 -12.98 14.47 -0.45
N VAL A 168 -14.23 14.40 -0.91
CA VAL A 168 -14.57 14.66 -2.33
C VAL A 168 -14.51 16.14 -2.72
N LEU A 169 -14.36 17.05 -1.76
CA LEU A 169 -14.22 18.49 -2.00
C LEU A 169 -12.74 18.93 -1.95
N ASP A 170 -11.85 18.10 -1.42
CA ASP A 170 -10.41 18.37 -1.36
C ASP A 170 -9.77 18.21 -2.75
N ARG A 171 -9.18 19.30 -3.27
CA ARG A 171 -8.59 19.34 -4.63
C ARG A 171 -7.43 18.36 -4.79
N GLU A 172 -6.65 18.12 -3.74
CA GLU A 172 -5.53 17.20 -3.81
C GLU A 172 -5.99 15.75 -3.87
N LEU A 173 -7.08 15.41 -3.17
CA LEU A 173 -7.69 14.09 -3.20
C LEU A 173 -8.50 13.84 -4.48
N ILE A 174 -9.11 14.88 -5.05
CA ILE A 174 -9.75 14.81 -6.38
C ILE A 174 -8.70 14.44 -7.45
N ARG A 175 -7.50 15.03 -7.39
CA ARG A 175 -6.39 14.71 -8.30
C ARG A 175 -6.03 13.22 -8.24
N THR A 176 -6.06 12.61 -7.05
CA THR A 176 -5.71 11.19 -6.84
C THR A 176 -6.89 10.24 -7.02
N LYS A 177 -8.00 10.72 -7.60
CA LYS A 177 -9.19 9.93 -7.92
C LYS A 177 -9.86 9.29 -6.71
N VAL A 178 -10.14 10.07 -5.67
CA VAL A 178 -11.00 9.66 -4.53
C VAL A 178 -12.34 9.04 -4.97
N ASN A 179 -12.82 9.36 -6.16
CA ASN A 179 -14.00 8.75 -6.79
C ASN A 179 -13.87 7.26 -7.11
N LEU A 180 -12.67 6.67 -7.04
CA LEU A 180 -12.47 5.23 -7.17
C LEU A 180 -12.69 4.48 -5.85
N VAL A 181 -12.80 5.18 -4.73
CA VAL A 181 -13.10 4.57 -3.43
C VAL A 181 -14.59 4.18 -3.40
N PRO A 182 -14.94 2.90 -3.12
CA PRO A 182 -16.32 2.41 -3.14
C PRO A 182 -17.28 3.28 -2.33
N GLU A 183 -18.50 3.52 -2.81
CA GLU A 183 -19.49 4.38 -2.14
C GLU A 183 -19.84 3.92 -0.73
N SER A 184 -19.71 2.62 -0.43
CA SER A 184 -19.92 2.04 0.90
C SER A 184 -18.90 2.47 1.96
N VAL A 185 -17.82 3.15 1.59
CA VAL A 185 -16.82 3.67 2.52
C VAL A 185 -17.17 5.10 2.93
N ASP A 186 -17.72 5.28 4.12
CA ASP A 186 -18.13 6.58 4.65
C ASP A 186 -16.96 7.47 5.09
N GLU A 187 -15.86 6.85 5.54
CA GLU A 187 -14.67 7.52 6.05
C GLU A 187 -13.47 7.20 5.15
N ILE A 188 -12.91 8.23 4.52
CA ILE A 188 -11.78 8.12 3.60
C ILE A 188 -10.49 8.24 4.39
N ARG A 189 -9.70 7.16 4.38
CA ARG A 189 -8.33 7.19 4.86
C ARG A 189 -7.46 8.00 3.92
N VAL A 190 -6.76 8.99 4.47
CA VAL A 190 -5.85 9.88 3.75
C VAL A 190 -4.44 9.65 4.25
N VAL A 191 -3.52 9.47 3.31
CA VAL A 191 -2.07 9.44 3.55
C VAL A 191 -1.49 10.72 2.98
N ASP A 192 -0.77 11.47 3.81
CA ASP A 192 -0.14 12.74 3.46
C ASP A 192 1.37 12.66 3.72
N ILE A 193 2.16 12.65 2.64
CA ILE A 193 3.58 12.98 2.72
C ILE A 193 3.69 14.49 2.79
N VAL A 194 3.91 15.02 3.99
CA VAL A 194 3.72 16.44 4.29
C VAL A 194 4.52 17.34 3.34
N GLY A 195 3.77 18.15 2.60
CA GLY A 195 4.30 19.12 1.63
C GLY A 195 4.76 18.52 0.30
N LEU A 196 4.41 17.26 0.00
CA LEU A 196 4.77 16.58 -1.24
C LEU A 196 3.57 15.94 -1.94
N ASP A 197 2.84 15.06 -1.26
CA ASP A 197 1.79 14.26 -1.89
C ASP A 197 0.74 13.79 -0.89
N LYS A 198 -0.53 14.07 -1.18
CA LYS A 198 -1.68 13.70 -0.37
C LYS A 198 -2.65 12.87 -1.20
N GLN A 199 -2.98 11.66 -0.73
CA GLN A 199 -3.82 10.70 -1.45
C GLN A 199 -4.85 10.01 -0.54
N ALA A 200 -5.99 9.64 -1.13
CA ALA A 200 -6.91 8.69 -0.51
C ALA A 200 -6.36 7.27 -0.71
N ASP A 201 -5.88 6.64 0.35
CA ASP A 201 -5.14 5.37 0.27
C ASP A 201 -5.41 4.45 1.46
N GLY A 202 -5.68 3.18 1.16
CA GLY A 202 -5.89 2.11 2.14
C GLY A 202 -4.67 1.25 2.42
N GLY A 203 -3.55 1.47 1.72
CA GLY A 203 -2.30 0.73 1.83
C GLY A 203 -1.47 1.09 3.06
N THR A 204 -0.40 0.32 3.27
CA THR A 204 0.52 0.53 4.39
C THR A 204 1.73 1.35 3.97
N HIS A 205 2.15 2.28 4.83
CA HIS A 205 3.23 3.23 4.56
C HIS A 205 4.20 3.29 5.73
N VAL A 206 5.45 3.62 5.45
CA VAL A 206 6.41 3.97 6.51
C VAL A 206 6.01 5.31 7.15
N SER A 207 6.62 5.66 8.28
CA SER A 207 6.26 6.89 9.02
C SER A 207 6.98 8.14 8.53
N SER A 208 8.05 7.99 7.76
CA SER A 208 8.76 9.10 7.12
C SER A 208 9.40 8.69 5.80
N THR A 209 9.64 9.65 4.90
CA THR A 209 10.27 9.35 3.61
C THR A 209 11.70 8.82 3.75
N GLY A 210 12.42 9.17 4.81
CA GLY A 210 13.77 8.66 5.06
C GLY A 210 13.84 7.15 5.30
N GLN A 211 12.74 6.52 5.73
CA GLN A 211 12.65 5.08 5.92
C GLN A 211 12.54 4.29 4.59
N VAL A 212 12.36 4.97 3.45
CA VAL A 212 12.27 4.33 2.13
C VAL A 212 13.61 3.70 1.73
N GLY A 213 14.73 4.34 2.07
CA GLY A 213 16.07 3.96 1.60
C GLY A 213 16.47 4.74 0.34
N ARG A 214 17.03 4.09 -0.68
CA ARG A 214 17.38 4.72 -1.95
C ARG A 214 16.52 4.18 -3.09
N LEU A 215 15.96 5.08 -3.90
CA LEU A 215 15.23 4.73 -5.11
C LEU A 215 16.17 4.69 -6.31
N GLU A 216 16.07 3.64 -7.13
CA GLU A 216 16.77 3.55 -8.42
C GLU A 216 15.76 3.33 -9.55
N VAL A 217 15.80 4.18 -10.58
CA VAL A 217 15.00 4.03 -11.80
C VAL A 217 15.71 3.08 -12.76
N VAL A 218 15.30 1.82 -12.72
CA VAL A 218 15.90 0.76 -13.55
C VAL A 218 15.46 0.80 -15.01
N LYS A 219 14.29 1.38 -15.30
CA LYS A 219 13.77 1.42 -16.68
C LYS A 219 12.71 2.50 -16.89
N THR A 220 12.79 3.19 -18.01
CA THR A 220 11.70 4.01 -18.56
C THR A 220 11.23 3.41 -19.88
N GLU A 221 9.94 3.08 -20.00
CA GLU A 221 9.37 2.41 -21.17
C GLU A 221 8.24 3.24 -21.81
N SER A 222 8.11 3.17 -23.13
CA SER A 222 6.91 3.68 -23.82
C SER A 222 5.78 2.66 -23.77
N LYS A 223 4.58 3.09 -23.38
CA LYS A 223 3.36 2.27 -23.33
C LYS A 223 2.39 2.54 -24.49
N GLY A 224 2.81 3.39 -25.43
CA GLY A 224 1.97 3.92 -26.50
C GLY A 224 2.20 5.42 -26.64
N LYS A 225 1.47 6.06 -27.56
CA LYS A 225 1.52 7.52 -27.73
C LYS A 225 1.02 8.18 -26.44
N GLY A 226 1.83 9.05 -25.84
CA GLY A 226 1.47 9.80 -24.64
C GLY A 226 1.64 9.09 -23.30
N PHE A 227 1.95 7.78 -23.26
CA PHE A 227 2.07 7.05 -21.98
C PHE A 227 3.47 6.50 -21.76
N LYS A 228 3.98 6.66 -20.54
CA LYS A 228 5.30 6.20 -20.12
C LYS A 228 5.21 5.43 -18.81
N ARG A 229 6.03 4.39 -18.70
CA ARG A 229 6.18 3.58 -17.50
C ARG A 229 7.55 3.79 -16.90
N ILE A 230 7.59 4.11 -15.62
CA ILE A 230 8.81 4.14 -14.82
C ILE A 230 8.83 2.88 -13.98
N ARG A 231 9.92 2.12 -14.04
CA ARG A 231 10.19 1.00 -13.15
C ARG A 231 11.30 1.39 -12.21
N PHE A 232 11.14 1.05 -10.95
CA PHE A 232 12.13 1.33 -9.93
C PHE A 232 12.33 0.13 -9.01
N VAL A 233 13.50 0.10 -8.38
CA VAL A 233 13.81 -0.76 -7.24
C VAL A 233 14.24 0.10 -6.07
N LEU A 234 14.13 -0.45 -4.87
CA LEU A 234 14.60 0.18 -3.65
C LEU A 234 15.82 -0.56 -3.11
N HIS A 235 16.75 0.21 -2.60
CA HIS A 235 17.91 -0.26 -1.87
C HIS A 235 17.86 0.26 -0.45
N ASP A 236 18.61 -0.37 0.44
CA ASP A 236 18.88 0.20 1.75
C ASP A 236 19.70 1.50 1.61
N SER A 237 19.56 2.35 2.62
CA SER A 237 20.21 3.67 2.72
C SER A 237 21.73 3.58 2.84
#